data_AF-A0A225AI43-F1
#
_entry.id   AF-A0A225AI43-F1
#
_cell.length_a   1.000
_cell.length_b   1.000
_cell.length_c   1.000
_cell.angle_alpha   90.00
_cell.angle_beta   90.00
_cell.angle_gamma   90.00
#
_symmetry.space_group_name_H-M   'P 1'
#
loop_
_entity.id
_entity.type
_entity.pdbx_description
1 polymer ?
#
loop_
_entity_poly.entity_id
_entity_poly.type
_entity_poly.pdbx_seq_one_letter_code
_entity_poly.pdbx_strand_id
1 'polypeptide(L)'
;MPARRSRLSSGAAISTENKKRSLHEPEDEIVSPRRNKRGRYSAEYRKSKSASPVEANTPRKSTKQGSTNSKARRTAKEIITEEPYVEEDSKATYYEVKVEVNAEEETITTKSTTKRKTKGEKEAEMSPLGIRTKGLQMFVGAHVSAAKGVQNSIVNSVHIGGNAFALFLKSQRKWDNPPLQDEHKEQFRKFCLDHQYDASKYILPHGSYLVNLAQEEEAKAKQAFDSFLDDLRRCEQLGIKLYNFHPGAVGQSTLESAISRLANALTKALSETETVTPVLETMCGHGTTIGGPLSELGAVISQIPEKFHSRIGVCIDTCHSFAYGYDLVSPEGFNSFMQEFDDKIGLKFLRALHLNDSKAPQGSKRDLHANIGTGFLGLRAFHNVMNEERFQGLPMILETPIDRPGPDIGGSNKSKPIEDKSVWAREIKLLESLIGMDPESSEFRSLEAQLSDEGRAERQKHQEQYERKLETEAKKKQKSLAKGQKNLDDMFKGRKGGPKKPKTTDLNTSESRPVE
;
A
#
# COMPACT_ATOMS: atom_id res chain seq x y z
N MET A 1 27.95 19.86 58.15
CA MET A 1 28.95 20.64 58.93
C MET A 1 30.34 20.18 58.47
N PRO A 2 31.33 21.06 58.17
CA PRO A 2 31.36 22.54 58.14
C PRO A 2 31.30 23.10 56.69
N ALA A 3 30.76 24.29 56.37
CA ALA A 3 31.17 25.69 56.66
C ALA A 3 32.38 26.13 55.81
N ARG A 4 32.49 27.32 55.17
CA ARG A 4 31.76 28.60 55.24
C ARG A 4 32.37 29.61 54.23
N ARG A 5 31.60 30.67 53.90
CA ARG A 5 31.97 32.08 53.50
C ARG A 5 32.31 32.34 52.00
N SER A 6 31.92 33.47 51.38
CA SER A 6 31.27 34.73 51.84
C SER A 6 30.89 35.70 50.69
N ARG A 7 29.73 36.36 50.85
CA ARG A 7 29.37 37.81 50.70
C ARG A 7 29.62 38.60 49.39
N LEU A 8 28.54 39.29 48.93
CA LEU A 8 28.29 40.77 48.87
C LEU A 8 27.22 41.03 47.77
N SER A 9 25.94 41.35 48.09
CA SER A 9 25.29 42.68 48.29
C SER A 9 25.36 43.63 47.09
N SER A 10 24.36 44.39 46.62
CA SER A 10 22.94 44.63 46.97
C SER A 10 22.43 45.83 46.12
N GLY A 11 21.11 45.93 45.87
CA GLY A 11 20.38 47.17 45.52
C GLY A 11 19.90 47.24 44.06
N ALA A 12 18.62 47.16 43.65
CA ALA A 12 17.29 47.53 44.16
C ALA A 12 16.79 48.95 43.74
N ALA A 13 15.52 48.98 43.26
CA ALA A 13 14.54 50.07 43.07
C ALA A 13 14.11 50.24 41.58
N ILE A 14 12.85 50.07 41.11
CA ILE A 14 11.45 50.37 41.51
C ILE A 14 10.84 51.46 40.59
N SER A 15 9.53 51.28 40.34
CA SER A 15 8.48 52.17 39.76
C SER A 15 8.28 52.05 38.24
N THR A 16 7.17 51.49 37.72
CA THR A 16 5.72 51.79 37.78
C THR A 16 5.32 53.10 37.09
N GLU A 17 4.59 53.01 35.97
CA GLU A 17 3.39 53.84 35.77
C GLU A 17 2.39 53.25 34.77
N ASN A 18 1.11 53.41 35.15
CA ASN A 18 -0.14 53.05 34.49
C ASN A 18 -0.49 54.02 33.36
N LYS A 19 -1.25 53.56 32.35
CA LYS A 19 -2.50 54.26 31.96
C LYS A 19 -3.54 53.37 31.27
N LYS A 20 -4.78 53.59 31.70
CA LYS A 20 -6.05 52.91 31.40
C LYS A 20 -6.84 53.61 30.27
N ARG A 21 -7.81 52.83 29.72
CA ARG A 21 -9.07 53.20 29.00
C ARG A 21 -8.90 53.64 27.53
N SER A 22 -9.76 53.26 26.58
CA SER A 22 -11.23 53.14 26.66
C SER A 22 -11.85 52.03 25.77
N LEU A 23 -13.03 51.60 26.20
CA LEU A 23 -14.07 50.88 25.45
C LEU A 23 -14.52 51.66 24.21
N HIS A 24 -14.72 50.97 23.08
CA HIS A 24 -15.90 51.16 22.22
C HIS A 24 -16.03 49.99 21.24
N GLU A 25 -17.20 49.33 21.27
CA GLU A 25 -17.73 48.57 20.14
C GLU A 25 -17.95 49.51 18.93
N PRO A 26 -18.14 48.94 17.73
CA PRO A 26 -19.52 48.88 17.27
C PRO A 26 -19.92 47.53 16.68
N GLU A 27 -21.17 47.19 16.97
CA GLU A 27 -22.03 46.30 16.20
C GLU A 27 -22.33 46.87 14.80
N ASP A 28 -22.98 46.04 13.99
CA ASP A 28 -23.69 46.33 12.73
C ASP A 28 -22.81 46.48 11.46
N GLU A 29 -23.12 45.91 10.30
CA GLU A 29 -24.43 45.50 9.80
C GLU A 29 -24.29 44.56 8.57
N ILE A 30 -25.36 43.80 8.40
CA ILE A 30 -25.71 42.90 7.30
C ILE A 30 -25.67 43.60 5.93
N VAL A 31 -24.92 43.09 4.94
CA VAL A 31 -25.31 43.22 3.52
C VAL A 31 -24.88 42.01 2.68
N SER A 32 -25.86 41.23 2.24
CA SER A 32 -25.74 40.27 1.13
C SER A 32 -25.64 41.00 -0.22
N PRO A 33 -24.89 40.48 -1.22
CA PRO A 33 -25.17 40.81 -2.61
C PRO A 33 -26.13 39.80 -3.22
N ARG A 34 -27.26 40.35 -3.63
CA ARG A 34 -28.35 39.72 -4.37
C ARG A 34 -27.88 39.04 -5.65
N ARG A 35 -28.39 37.82 -5.82
CA ARG A 35 -29.02 37.27 -7.03
C ARG A 35 -29.31 38.32 -8.12
N ASN A 36 -28.67 38.21 -9.27
CA ASN A 36 -29.18 38.80 -10.52
C ASN A 36 -29.42 37.73 -11.57
N LYS A 37 -30.70 37.60 -11.95
CA LYS A 37 -31.22 36.80 -13.07
C LYS A 37 -31.49 37.79 -14.21
N ARG A 38 -31.26 37.31 -15.44
CA ARG A 38 -31.71 37.81 -16.76
C ARG A 38 -30.76 38.74 -17.52
N GLY A 39 -30.15 38.15 -18.56
CA GLY A 39 -29.81 38.81 -19.81
C GLY A 39 -30.08 37.84 -20.95
N ARG A 40 -31.18 38.05 -21.68
CA ARG A 40 -31.50 37.43 -22.98
C ARG A 40 -30.61 38.05 -24.05
N TYR A 41 -30.00 37.25 -24.92
CA TYR A 41 -29.65 37.57 -26.31
C TYR A 41 -29.62 36.23 -27.06
N SER A 42 -30.72 35.85 -27.72
CA SER A 42 -31.02 36.06 -29.15
C SER A 42 -30.11 35.26 -30.09
N ALA A 43 -30.71 34.23 -30.68
CA ALA A 43 -30.22 33.51 -31.82
C ALA A 43 -30.13 34.44 -33.04
N GLU A 44 -29.02 34.34 -33.77
CA GLU A 44 -29.00 34.65 -35.20
C GLU A 44 -28.28 33.53 -35.96
N TYR A 45 -28.81 33.31 -37.16
CA TYR A 45 -28.81 32.09 -37.93
C TYR A 45 -28.20 32.42 -39.30
N ARG A 46 -27.10 31.76 -39.69
CA ARG A 46 -26.57 31.67 -41.07
C ARG A 46 -25.81 30.33 -41.13
N LYS A 47 -26.30 29.24 -41.73
CA LYS A 47 -26.77 28.92 -43.10
C LYS A 47 -25.64 28.84 -44.15
N SER A 48 -25.14 27.62 -44.36
CA SER A 48 -24.68 27.05 -45.65
C SER A 48 -24.53 25.53 -45.45
N LYS A 49 -25.50 24.69 -45.81
CA LYS A 49 -25.71 24.03 -47.12
C LYS A 49 -24.44 23.47 -47.77
N SER A 50 -24.27 22.15 -47.70
CA SER A 50 -24.29 21.28 -48.89
C SER A 50 -24.64 19.84 -48.48
N ALA A 51 -25.55 19.22 -49.22
CA ALA A 51 -26.05 17.86 -49.04
C ALA A 51 -25.61 17.01 -50.24
N SER A 52 -25.16 15.79 -49.94
CA SER A 52 -25.53 14.44 -50.45
C SER A 52 -25.88 14.25 -51.94
N PRO A 53 -25.71 13.03 -52.53
CA PRO A 53 -26.52 11.86 -52.13
C PRO A 53 -25.77 10.51 -52.05
N VAL A 54 -26.28 9.69 -51.14
CA VAL A 54 -26.11 8.23 -51.09
C VAL A 54 -27.38 7.64 -51.69
N GLU A 55 -27.24 6.78 -52.71
CA GLU A 55 -28.33 5.92 -53.20
C GLU A 55 -28.18 4.50 -52.66
N ALA A 56 -29.32 3.94 -52.24
CA ALA A 56 -29.49 2.57 -51.80
C ALA A 56 -29.72 1.64 -53.01
N ASN A 57 -29.20 0.41 -52.95
CA ASN A 57 -29.87 -0.73 -53.57
C ASN A 57 -29.52 -2.06 -52.90
N THR A 58 -30.58 -2.86 -52.71
CA THR A 58 -30.73 -4.15 -52.02
C THR A 58 -30.20 -5.37 -52.83
N PRO A 59 -30.22 -6.60 -52.28
CA PRO A 59 -29.12 -7.57 -52.36
C PRO A 59 -29.30 -8.70 -53.39
N ARG A 60 -28.21 -9.43 -53.67
CA ARG A 60 -28.23 -10.71 -54.41
C ARG A 60 -27.55 -11.86 -53.63
N LYS A 61 -28.24 -12.99 -53.66
CA LYS A 61 -27.93 -14.34 -53.14
C LYS A 61 -26.60 -14.91 -53.67
N SER A 62 -25.93 -15.70 -52.82
CA SER A 62 -25.42 -17.04 -53.22
C SER A 62 -25.31 -17.99 -52.03
N THR A 63 -25.90 -19.16 -52.23
CA THR A 63 -26.01 -20.39 -51.42
C THR A 63 -24.70 -21.14 -51.18
N LYS A 64 -24.55 -21.79 -50.00
CA LYS A 64 -24.53 -23.28 -49.85
C LYS A 64 -24.44 -23.74 -48.37
N GLN A 65 -25.37 -24.63 -48.01
CA GLN A 65 -25.32 -25.84 -47.15
C GLN A 65 -24.48 -25.80 -45.84
N GLY A 66 -24.95 -26.16 -44.65
CA GLY A 66 -26.10 -26.97 -44.22
C GLY A 66 -25.60 -28.15 -43.36
N SER A 67 -25.89 -28.16 -42.05
CA SER A 67 -26.14 -29.38 -41.25
C SER A 67 -26.61 -29.02 -39.84
N THR A 68 -27.69 -29.68 -39.46
CA THR A 68 -28.59 -29.53 -38.31
C THR A 68 -28.19 -30.38 -37.10
N ASN A 69 -28.54 -29.96 -35.89
CA ASN A 69 -29.51 -30.73 -35.08
C ASN A 69 -30.02 -29.94 -33.85
N SER A 70 -31.35 -29.85 -33.80
CA SER A 70 -32.17 -29.34 -32.70
C SER A 70 -32.83 -30.49 -31.95
N LYS A 71 -33.05 -30.37 -30.64
CA LYS A 71 -34.21 -30.96 -29.95
C LYS A 71 -34.57 -30.16 -28.69
N ALA A 72 -35.81 -29.70 -28.67
CA ALA A 72 -36.48 -29.00 -27.58
C ALA A 72 -37.15 -29.99 -26.60
N ARG A 73 -37.41 -29.56 -25.35
CA ARG A 73 -38.61 -29.98 -24.60
C ARG A 73 -39.02 -28.98 -23.52
N ARG A 74 -40.34 -28.75 -23.46
CA ARG A 74 -41.14 -27.92 -22.53
C ARG A 74 -41.29 -28.54 -21.13
N THR A 75 -41.62 -27.72 -20.12
CA THR A 75 -42.78 -27.81 -19.19
C THR A 75 -42.61 -26.75 -18.07
N ALA A 76 -43.49 -25.75 -17.97
CA ALA A 76 -44.76 -25.65 -17.23
C ALA A 76 -44.58 -25.36 -15.71
N LYS A 77 -45.13 -24.20 -15.28
CA LYS A 77 -45.20 -23.66 -13.92
C LYS A 77 -46.55 -24.04 -13.29
N GLU A 78 -46.57 -24.33 -12.00
CA GLU A 78 -47.75 -24.17 -11.13
C GLU A 78 -47.32 -23.66 -9.74
N ILE A 79 -48.19 -22.85 -9.14
CA ILE A 79 -48.03 -22.08 -7.91
C ILE A 79 -48.99 -22.65 -6.88
N ILE A 80 -48.55 -22.94 -5.65
CA ILE A 80 -49.42 -22.98 -4.46
C ILE A 80 -48.63 -22.47 -3.24
N THR A 81 -49.22 -21.48 -2.56
CA THR A 81 -48.90 -20.94 -1.22
C THR A 81 -49.68 -21.70 -0.15
N GLU A 82 -49.14 -21.91 1.06
CA GLU A 82 -49.82 -21.78 2.38
C GLU A 82 -48.79 -21.75 3.54
N GLU A 83 -49.19 -21.12 4.66
CA GLU A 83 -48.45 -20.87 5.91
C GLU A 83 -49.07 -21.72 7.07
N PRO A 84 -48.69 -21.62 8.37
CA PRO A 84 -48.16 -22.73 9.18
C PRO A 84 -49.12 -23.34 10.23
N TYR A 85 -48.76 -24.52 10.78
CA TYR A 85 -49.32 -25.04 12.04
C TYR A 85 -48.25 -25.79 12.87
N VAL A 86 -48.36 -25.71 14.20
CA VAL A 86 -47.43 -26.18 15.24
C VAL A 86 -47.94 -27.47 15.88
N GLU A 87 -47.07 -28.43 16.18
CA GLU A 87 -47.19 -29.24 17.42
C GLU A 87 -45.87 -29.94 17.80
N GLU A 88 -45.59 -29.92 19.10
CA GLU A 88 -44.53 -30.66 19.80
C GLU A 88 -44.82 -32.18 19.78
N ASP A 89 -43.80 -33.04 19.74
CA ASP A 89 -43.42 -33.83 20.92
C ASP A 89 -42.19 -34.74 20.67
N SER A 90 -41.53 -34.99 21.78
CA SER A 90 -40.38 -35.83 22.07
C SER A 90 -40.49 -37.31 21.63
N LYS A 91 -39.35 -37.90 21.20
CA LYS A 91 -38.72 -39.09 21.82
C LYS A 91 -37.55 -39.63 20.98
N ALA A 92 -36.45 -39.86 21.68
CA ALA A 92 -35.29 -40.58 21.19
C ALA A 92 -35.57 -42.08 21.14
N THR A 93 -35.12 -42.74 20.06
CA THR A 93 -34.97 -44.19 19.99
C THR A 93 -33.67 -44.51 19.27
N TYR A 94 -32.74 -45.14 20.01
CA TYR A 94 -31.55 -45.80 19.50
C TYR A 94 -31.95 -47.14 18.87
N TYR A 95 -31.37 -47.46 17.70
CA TYR A 95 -31.31 -48.82 17.19
C TYR A 95 -29.87 -49.14 16.78
N GLU A 96 -29.28 -50.12 17.48
CA GLU A 96 -28.13 -50.87 17.01
C GLU A 96 -28.53 -51.72 15.81
N VAL A 97 -27.70 -51.73 14.76
CA VAL A 97 -27.75 -52.78 13.74
C VAL A 97 -26.34 -53.35 13.59
N LYS A 98 -26.17 -54.59 14.06
CA LYS A 98 -25.08 -55.47 13.68
C LYS A 98 -25.31 -55.94 12.25
N VAL A 99 -24.31 -55.82 11.37
CA VAL A 99 -24.22 -56.63 10.15
C VAL A 99 -22.80 -57.16 10.01
N GLU A 100 -22.74 -58.46 9.80
CA GLU A 100 -21.57 -59.30 9.66
C GLU A 100 -20.72 -58.98 8.43
N VAL A 101 -19.45 -59.31 8.56
CA VAL A 101 -18.38 -59.07 7.61
C VAL A 101 -18.43 -60.13 6.51
N ASN A 102 -18.45 -59.72 5.25
CA ASN A 102 -17.92 -60.53 4.15
C ASN A 102 -17.06 -59.63 3.26
N ALA A 103 -15.82 -60.07 3.08
CA ALA A 103 -14.78 -59.37 2.36
C ALA A 103 -14.91 -59.64 0.86
N GLU A 104 -14.95 -58.58 0.06
CA GLU A 104 -14.47 -58.57 -1.33
C GLU A 104 -14.05 -57.12 -1.66
N GLU A 105 -12.81 -56.97 -2.14
CA GLU A 105 -12.15 -55.70 -2.44
C GLU A 105 -12.72 -55.05 -3.70
N GLU A 106 -13.34 -53.87 -3.56
CA GLU A 106 -13.39 -52.87 -4.63
C GLU A 106 -13.02 -51.49 -4.10
N THR A 107 -11.95 -50.94 -4.65
CA THR A 107 -11.36 -49.66 -4.28
C THR A 107 -12.17 -48.50 -4.86
N ILE A 108 -13.10 -47.94 -4.06
CA ILE A 108 -13.78 -46.68 -4.37
C ILE A 108 -13.02 -45.53 -3.70
N THR A 109 -12.37 -44.73 -4.54
CA THR A 109 -11.74 -43.45 -4.15
C THR A 109 -12.82 -42.41 -3.81
N THR A 110 -13.12 -42.26 -2.52
CA THR A 110 -14.00 -41.19 -2.03
C THR A 110 -13.27 -39.85 -2.09
N LYS A 111 -13.63 -39.01 -3.07
CA LYS A 111 -13.33 -37.58 -3.05
C LYS A 111 -13.87 -36.97 -1.76
N SER A 112 -12.98 -36.41 -0.94
CA SER A 112 -13.33 -35.58 0.22
C SER A 112 -14.16 -34.37 -0.26
N THR A 113 -15.48 -34.49 -0.14
CA THR A 113 -16.39 -33.34 -0.26
C THR A 113 -16.36 -32.60 1.07
N THR A 114 -15.75 -31.42 1.09
CA THR A 114 -15.79 -30.51 2.24
C THR A 114 -17.25 -30.21 2.57
N LYS A 115 -17.71 -30.61 3.76
CA LYS A 115 -19.09 -30.44 4.23
C LYS A 115 -19.44 -28.95 4.22
N ARG A 116 -20.57 -28.57 3.59
CA ARG A 116 -21.04 -27.19 3.52
C ARG A 116 -21.50 -26.78 4.93
N LYS A 117 -20.79 -25.81 5.54
CA LYS A 117 -21.08 -25.29 6.88
C LYS A 117 -22.54 -24.85 7.02
N THR A 118 -23.13 -25.18 8.17
CA THR A 118 -24.50 -24.82 8.56
C THR A 118 -24.63 -23.31 8.80
N LYS A 119 -25.88 -22.81 8.83
CA LYS A 119 -26.16 -21.38 9.07
C LYS A 119 -25.66 -20.92 10.45
N GLY A 120 -25.83 -21.76 11.48
CA GLY A 120 -25.32 -21.50 12.83
C GLY A 120 -23.80 -21.53 12.94
N GLU A 121 -23.10 -22.41 12.20
CA GLU A 121 -21.64 -22.39 12.12
C GLU A 121 -21.12 -21.14 11.41
N LYS A 122 -21.82 -20.66 10.37
CA LYS A 122 -21.49 -19.39 9.71
C LYS A 122 -21.73 -18.20 10.62
N GLU A 123 -22.81 -18.17 11.39
CA GLU A 123 -23.13 -17.09 12.34
C GLU A 123 -22.16 -17.08 13.53
N ALA A 124 -21.71 -18.25 14.02
CA ALA A 124 -20.66 -18.34 15.03
C ALA A 124 -19.28 -17.91 14.49
N GLU A 125 -18.98 -18.20 13.22
CA GLU A 125 -17.78 -17.69 12.50
C GLU A 125 -17.88 -16.17 12.20
N MET A 126 -19.08 -15.59 12.31
CA MET A 126 -19.36 -14.17 12.07
C MET A 126 -19.25 -13.30 13.34
N SER A 127 -19.00 -13.89 14.50
CA SER A 127 -18.60 -13.08 15.66
C SER A 127 -17.23 -12.46 15.39
N PRO A 128 -17.05 -11.14 15.59
CA PRO A 128 -15.76 -10.51 15.35
C PRO A 128 -14.71 -11.06 16.33
N LEU A 129 -13.53 -11.39 15.82
CA LEU A 129 -12.36 -11.77 16.63
C LEU A 129 -11.85 -10.60 17.47
N GLY A 130 -12.12 -9.37 17.03
CA GLY A 130 -11.83 -8.14 17.78
C GLY A 130 -12.94 -7.11 17.57
N ILE A 131 -13.39 -6.47 18.64
CA ILE A 131 -14.35 -5.38 18.55
C ILE A 131 -13.62 -4.11 18.10
N ARG A 132 -14.16 -3.42 17.10
CA ARG A 132 -13.62 -2.12 16.65
C ARG A 132 -13.69 -1.08 17.76
N THR A 133 -12.56 -0.45 18.08
CA THR A 133 -12.52 0.69 19.01
C THR A 133 -12.91 1.96 18.25
N LYS A 134 -14.06 2.55 18.58
CA LYS A 134 -14.53 3.79 17.94
C LYS A 134 -13.94 5.03 18.62
N GLY A 135 -13.81 6.13 17.89
CA GLY A 135 -13.40 7.43 18.43
C GLY A 135 -11.88 7.62 18.59
N LEU A 136 -11.07 6.64 18.20
CA LEU A 136 -9.61 6.80 18.12
C LEU A 136 -9.23 7.74 16.98
N GLN A 137 -8.13 8.47 17.17
CA GLN A 137 -7.50 9.29 16.13
C GLN A 137 -6.53 8.48 15.26
N MET A 138 -6.08 7.31 15.76
CA MET A 138 -5.20 6.39 15.05
C MET A 138 -6.05 5.28 14.40
N PHE A 139 -6.09 5.23 13.07
CA PHE A 139 -6.97 4.33 12.33
C PHE A 139 -6.20 3.08 11.88
N VAL A 140 -6.08 2.12 12.79
CA VAL A 140 -5.35 0.86 12.56
C VAL A 140 -6.25 -0.19 11.93
N GLY A 141 -5.73 -0.93 10.96
CA GLY A 141 -6.29 -2.20 10.51
C GLY A 141 -5.26 -3.03 9.78
N ALA A 142 -5.67 -3.80 8.77
CA ALA A 142 -4.77 -4.72 8.07
C ALA A 142 -5.06 -4.82 6.57
N HIS A 143 -4.13 -5.39 5.81
CA HIS A 143 -4.35 -5.75 4.41
C HIS A 143 -5.21 -7.02 4.30
N VAL A 144 -6.53 -6.84 4.27
CA VAL A 144 -7.48 -7.95 4.29
C VAL A 144 -7.78 -8.52 2.90
N SER A 145 -8.17 -9.79 2.86
CA SER A 145 -8.59 -10.45 1.63
C SER A 145 -9.88 -9.86 1.05
N ALA A 146 -9.88 -9.61 -0.25
CA ALA A 146 -11.06 -9.29 -1.06
C ALA A 146 -11.50 -10.48 -1.93
N ALA A 147 -11.11 -11.70 -1.56
CA ALA A 147 -11.46 -12.90 -2.31
C ALA A 147 -12.99 -13.01 -2.48
N LYS A 148 -13.42 -13.38 -3.69
CA LYS A 148 -14.84 -13.47 -4.10
C LYS A 148 -15.58 -12.13 -4.18
N GLY A 149 -14.90 -11.00 -4.04
CA GLY A 149 -15.49 -9.66 -4.24
C GLY A 149 -14.97 -8.64 -3.25
N VAL A 150 -14.80 -7.39 -3.71
CA VAL A 150 -14.28 -6.27 -2.91
C VAL A 150 -15.12 -5.99 -1.67
N GLN A 151 -16.43 -6.20 -1.71
CA GLN A 151 -17.33 -6.04 -0.56
C GLN A 151 -16.94 -6.92 0.64
N ASN A 152 -16.32 -8.08 0.42
CA ASN A 152 -15.90 -8.97 1.50
C ASN A 152 -14.75 -8.39 2.33
N SER A 153 -13.99 -7.43 1.78
CA SER A 153 -12.93 -6.75 2.52
C SER A 153 -13.48 -5.99 3.73
N ILE A 154 -14.65 -5.36 3.61
CA ILE A 154 -15.31 -4.67 4.73
C ILE A 154 -15.60 -5.64 5.86
N VAL A 155 -16.27 -6.76 5.55
CA VAL A 155 -16.61 -7.79 6.54
C VAL A 155 -15.36 -8.37 7.19
N ASN A 156 -14.32 -8.63 6.40
CA ASN A 156 -13.04 -9.12 6.90
C ASN A 156 -12.33 -8.11 7.83
N SER A 157 -12.36 -6.82 7.51
CA SER A 157 -11.79 -5.76 8.37
C SER A 157 -12.57 -5.61 9.67
N VAL A 158 -13.91 -5.62 9.62
CA VAL A 158 -14.77 -5.60 10.82
C VAL A 158 -14.48 -6.81 11.71
N HIS A 159 -14.32 -7.99 11.11
CA HIS A 159 -14.09 -9.23 11.83
C HIS A 159 -12.80 -9.21 12.66
N ILE A 160 -11.75 -8.51 12.22
CA ILE A 160 -10.50 -8.36 12.98
C ILE A 160 -10.46 -7.10 13.86
N GLY A 161 -11.54 -6.31 13.89
CA GLY A 161 -11.59 -5.08 14.67
C GLY A 161 -10.88 -3.88 14.03
N GLY A 162 -10.61 -3.90 12.72
CA GLY A 162 -9.91 -2.83 12.02
C GLY A 162 -10.75 -1.56 11.83
N ASN A 163 -10.13 -0.39 11.94
CA ASN A 163 -10.72 0.92 11.66
C ASN A 163 -10.28 1.51 10.31
N ALA A 164 -9.20 0.99 9.74
CA ALA A 164 -8.79 1.15 8.35
C ALA A 164 -8.58 -0.24 7.72
N PHE A 165 -8.35 -0.33 6.41
CA PHE A 165 -7.81 -1.55 5.80
C PHE A 165 -7.24 -1.31 4.40
N ALA A 166 -6.39 -2.22 3.97
CA ALA A 166 -5.98 -2.35 2.58
C ALA A 166 -6.60 -3.59 1.93
N LEU A 167 -6.59 -3.61 0.60
CA LEU A 167 -7.02 -4.74 -0.21
C LEU A 167 -6.35 -4.69 -1.59
N PHE A 168 -6.28 -5.84 -2.25
CA PHE A 168 -6.11 -5.85 -3.71
C PHE A 168 -7.47 -5.72 -4.38
N LEU A 169 -7.61 -4.78 -5.33
CA LEU A 169 -8.85 -4.56 -6.09
C LEU A 169 -9.11 -5.66 -7.14
N LYS A 170 -8.04 -6.34 -7.55
CA LYS A 170 -8.01 -7.41 -8.55
C LYS A 170 -6.83 -8.34 -8.28
N SER A 171 -6.66 -9.40 -9.08
CA SER A 171 -5.55 -10.33 -8.87
C SER A 171 -4.21 -9.64 -9.10
N GLN A 172 -3.38 -9.57 -8.06
CA GLN A 172 -2.02 -9.04 -8.11
C GLN A 172 -1.06 -9.88 -8.95
N ARG A 173 -1.46 -11.10 -9.34
CA ARG A 173 -0.61 -12.07 -10.06
C ARG A 173 -0.83 -12.10 -11.58
N LYS A 174 -1.77 -11.30 -12.10
CA LYS A 174 -2.20 -11.34 -13.51
C LYS A 174 -2.43 -9.93 -14.03
N TRP A 175 -2.10 -9.71 -15.30
CA TRP A 175 -2.39 -8.45 -15.99
C TRP A 175 -3.86 -8.32 -16.34
N ASP A 176 -4.42 -9.36 -16.97
CA ASP A 176 -5.82 -9.37 -17.37
C ASP A 176 -6.71 -9.77 -16.20
N ASN A 177 -7.72 -8.94 -15.94
CA ASN A 177 -8.65 -9.07 -14.84
C ASN A 177 -10.05 -8.67 -15.31
N PRO A 178 -11.10 -9.41 -14.90
CA PRO A 178 -12.46 -9.06 -15.27
C PRO A 178 -12.85 -7.67 -14.73
N PRO A 179 -13.76 -6.94 -15.41
CA PRO A 179 -14.29 -5.68 -14.91
C PRO A 179 -14.87 -5.82 -13.49
N LEU A 180 -14.82 -4.73 -12.72
CA LEU A 180 -15.50 -4.66 -11.43
C LEU A 180 -17.01 -4.83 -11.65
N GLN A 181 -17.61 -5.81 -10.98
CA GLN A 181 -19.04 -6.09 -11.10
C GLN A 181 -19.87 -5.02 -10.37
N ASP A 182 -21.00 -4.62 -10.95
CA ASP A 182 -21.85 -3.57 -10.41
C ASP A 182 -22.44 -3.96 -9.04
N GLU A 183 -22.83 -5.22 -8.89
CA GLU A 183 -23.37 -5.74 -7.63
C GLU A 183 -22.32 -5.68 -6.51
N HIS A 184 -21.05 -5.98 -6.82
CA HIS A 184 -19.96 -5.90 -5.84
C HIS A 184 -19.67 -4.45 -5.42
N LYS A 185 -19.76 -3.51 -6.37
CA LYS A 185 -19.61 -2.07 -6.13
C LYS A 185 -20.72 -1.53 -5.23
N GLU A 186 -21.97 -1.90 -5.49
CA GLU A 186 -23.13 -1.52 -4.69
C GLU A 186 -23.06 -2.09 -3.28
N GLN A 187 -22.73 -3.39 -3.15
CA GLN A 187 -22.54 -4.03 -1.85
C GLN A 187 -21.39 -3.42 -1.05
N PHE A 188 -20.28 -3.10 -1.71
CA PHE A 188 -19.15 -2.44 -1.05
C PHE A 188 -19.55 -1.09 -0.45
N ARG A 189 -20.22 -0.24 -1.23
CA ARG A 189 -20.71 1.07 -0.76
C ARG A 189 -21.73 0.91 0.37
N LYS A 190 -22.65 -0.05 0.24
CA LYS A 190 -23.62 -0.37 1.30
C LYS A 190 -22.92 -0.80 2.59
N PHE A 191 -21.95 -1.70 2.53
CA PHE A 191 -21.23 -2.16 3.71
C PHE A 191 -20.35 -1.07 4.32
N CYS A 192 -19.80 -0.15 3.52
CA CYS A 192 -19.13 1.04 4.06
C CYS A 192 -20.10 1.87 4.92
N LEU A 193 -21.32 2.12 4.43
CA LEU A 193 -22.34 2.84 5.18
C LEU A 193 -22.78 2.08 6.44
N ASP A 194 -23.15 0.80 6.30
CA ASP A 194 -23.65 -0.03 7.40
C ASP A 194 -22.62 -0.16 8.54
N HIS A 195 -21.32 -0.25 8.20
CA HIS A 195 -20.24 -0.39 9.16
C HIS A 195 -19.51 0.93 9.47
N GLN A 196 -20.01 2.08 9.00
CA GLN A 196 -19.42 3.40 9.28
C GLN A 196 -17.93 3.49 8.88
N TYR A 197 -17.57 2.97 7.70
CA TYR A 197 -16.27 3.22 7.08
C TYR A 197 -16.36 4.39 6.11
N ASP A 198 -15.45 5.35 6.27
CA ASP A 198 -15.20 6.37 5.26
C ASP A 198 -14.20 5.81 4.24
N ALA A 199 -14.72 5.28 3.12
CA ALA A 199 -13.92 4.73 2.04
C ALA A 199 -12.93 5.73 1.44
N SER A 200 -13.23 7.03 1.54
CA SER A 200 -12.39 8.08 0.99
C SER A 200 -11.17 8.41 1.85
N LYS A 201 -11.13 7.92 3.10
CA LYS A 201 -10.05 8.22 4.07
C LYS A 201 -9.32 6.98 4.55
N TYR A 202 -10.04 5.89 4.86
CA TYR A 202 -9.49 4.79 5.66
C TYR A 202 -9.36 3.47 4.88
N ILE A 203 -9.58 3.51 3.56
CA ILE A 203 -9.37 2.35 2.68
C ILE A 203 -8.22 2.67 1.75
N LEU A 204 -7.18 1.84 1.81
CA LEU A 204 -5.91 2.02 1.10
C LEU A 204 -5.61 0.79 0.24
N PRO A 205 -6.25 0.61 -0.92
CA PRO A 205 -5.94 -0.52 -1.79
C PRO A 205 -4.49 -0.48 -2.23
N HIS A 206 -3.91 -1.66 -2.40
CA HIS A 206 -2.53 -1.85 -2.80
C HIS A 206 -2.44 -2.29 -4.27
N GLY A 207 -1.45 -1.77 -4.99
CA GLY A 207 -1.17 -2.15 -6.36
C GLY A 207 -0.45 -3.48 -6.52
N SER A 208 -0.56 -4.05 -7.71
CA SER A 208 0.15 -5.28 -8.07
C SER A 208 1.67 -5.06 -8.08
N TYR A 209 2.42 -6.00 -7.50
CA TYR A 209 3.88 -6.05 -7.57
C TYR A 209 4.43 -6.24 -9.00
N LEU A 210 3.58 -6.54 -9.99
CA LEU A 210 3.97 -6.59 -11.40
C LEU A 210 4.16 -5.20 -12.01
N VAL A 211 3.49 -4.19 -11.45
CA VAL A 211 3.51 -2.82 -11.98
C VAL A 211 4.86 -2.17 -11.68
N ASN A 212 5.57 -1.78 -12.74
CA ASN A 212 6.74 -0.92 -12.65
C ASN A 212 6.54 0.29 -13.58
N LEU A 213 6.13 1.43 -13.02
CA LEU A 213 5.90 2.66 -13.78
C LEU A 213 7.22 3.33 -14.23
N ALA A 214 8.36 2.90 -13.70
CA ALA A 214 9.68 3.35 -14.12
C ALA A 214 10.28 2.52 -15.28
N GLN A 215 9.50 1.57 -15.83
CA GLN A 215 9.93 0.68 -16.92
C GLN A 215 10.36 1.47 -18.17
N GLU A 216 11.48 1.05 -18.76
CA GLU A 216 12.06 1.66 -19.95
C GLU A 216 11.49 1.07 -21.25
N GLU A 217 11.25 -0.25 -21.29
CA GLU A 217 10.72 -0.91 -22.48
C GLU A 217 9.25 -0.53 -22.71
N GLU A 218 8.97 0.14 -23.83
CA GLU A 218 7.66 0.76 -24.12
C GLU A 218 6.46 -0.19 -23.96
N ALA A 219 6.56 -1.43 -24.45
CA ALA A 219 5.47 -2.39 -24.35
C ALA A 219 5.14 -2.76 -22.90
N LYS A 220 6.17 -2.99 -22.08
CA LYS A 220 6.01 -3.28 -20.64
C LYS A 220 5.58 -2.04 -19.86
N ALA A 221 6.10 -0.87 -20.21
CA ALA A 221 5.68 0.40 -19.63
C ALA A 221 4.19 0.66 -19.88
N LYS A 222 3.72 0.44 -21.12
CA LYS A 222 2.31 0.55 -21.46
C LYS A 222 1.45 -0.45 -20.66
N GLN A 223 1.86 -1.71 -20.59
CA GLN A 223 1.14 -2.74 -19.83
C GLN A 223 1.03 -2.39 -18.34
N ALA A 224 2.13 -1.92 -17.73
CA ALA A 224 2.15 -1.47 -16.35
C ALA A 224 1.24 -0.25 -16.13
N PHE A 225 1.31 0.75 -17.02
CA PHE A 225 0.49 1.95 -16.96
C PHE A 225 -1.01 1.64 -17.12
N ASP A 226 -1.39 0.82 -18.10
CA ASP A 226 -2.79 0.44 -18.34
C ASP A 226 -3.36 -0.30 -17.11
N SER A 227 -2.58 -1.21 -16.51
CA SER A 227 -2.99 -1.92 -15.29
C SER A 227 -3.17 -0.98 -14.11
N PHE A 228 -2.22 -0.05 -13.92
CA PHE A 228 -2.26 0.94 -12.85
C PHE A 228 -3.45 1.89 -12.99
N LEU A 229 -3.71 2.39 -14.21
CA LEU A 229 -4.83 3.26 -14.51
C LEU A 229 -6.19 2.55 -14.29
N ASP A 230 -6.30 1.27 -14.64
CA ASP A 230 -7.49 0.46 -14.32
C ASP A 230 -7.72 0.37 -12.80
N ASP A 231 -6.67 0.20 -12.00
CA ASP A 231 -6.80 0.20 -10.54
C ASP A 231 -7.27 1.54 -9.98
N LEU A 232 -6.72 2.65 -10.48
CA LEU A 232 -7.17 3.99 -10.12
C LEU A 232 -8.66 4.20 -10.45
N ARG A 233 -9.10 3.80 -11.64
CA ARG A 233 -10.52 3.86 -12.04
C ARG A 233 -11.42 2.98 -11.18
N ARG A 234 -10.93 1.83 -10.70
CA ARG A 234 -11.65 0.99 -9.75
C ARG A 234 -11.78 1.67 -8.39
N CYS A 235 -10.76 2.38 -7.90
CA CYS A 235 -10.87 3.20 -6.70
C CYS A 235 -11.99 4.24 -6.84
N GLU A 236 -12.03 4.99 -7.94
CA GLU A 236 -13.06 6.01 -8.16
C GLU A 236 -14.48 5.41 -8.21
N GLN A 237 -14.62 4.25 -8.88
CA GLN A 237 -15.88 3.51 -8.89
C GLN A 237 -16.31 3.05 -7.49
N LEU A 238 -15.39 2.79 -6.58
CA LEU A 238 -15.69 2.39 -5.20
C LEU A 238 -15.83 3.58 -4.23
N GLY A 239 -15.53 4.80 -4.68
CA GLY A 239 -15.47 5.99 -3.81
C GLY A 239 -14.22 6.04 -2.93
N ILE A 240 -13.20 5.25 -3.27
CA ILE A 240 -11.90 5.22 -2.60
C ILE A 240 -11.03 6.31 -3.17
N LYS A 241 -10.34 7.08 -2.32
CA LYS A 241 -9.47 8.19 -2.76
C LYS A 241 -7.99 7.93 -2.59
N LEU A 242 -7.57 6.84 -1.96
CA LEU A 242 -6.15 6.50 -1.81
C LEU A 242 -5.85 5.25 -2.62
N TYR A 243 -4.64 5.15 -3.17
CA TYR A 243 -4.18 3.95 -3.86
C TYR A 243 -2.67 3.80 -3.67
N ASN A 244 -2.26 2.85 -2.84
CA ASN A 244 -0.87 2.62 -2.50
C ASN A 244 -0.19 1.74 -3.55
N PHE A 245 1.07 2.04 -3.87
CA PHE A 245 1.87 1.21 -4.75
C PHE A 245 3.36 1.43 -4.53
N HIS A 246 4.15 0.42 -4.87
CA HIS A 246 5.59 0.56 -4.92
C HIS A 246 5.99 1.42 -6.13
N PRO A 247 6.91 2.40 -5.99
CA PRO A 247 7.35 3.28 -7.08
C PRO A 247 7.86 2.54 -8.32
N GLY A 248 8.41 1.34 -8.13
CA GLY A 248 8.98 0.49 -9.16
C GLY A 248 10.49 0.37 -9.03
N ALA A 249 11.15 0.00 -10.12
CA ALA A 249 12.59 -0.26 -10.14
C ALA A 249 13.27 0.33 -11.38
N VAL A 250 14.49 0.84 -11.18
CA VAL A 250 15.32 1.50 -12.21
C VAL A 250 15.71 0.54 -13.34
N GLY A 251 15.84 -0.76 -13.04
CA GLY A 251 16.25 -1.76 -14.03
C GLY A 251 17.69 -1.52 -14.53
N GLN A 252 17.87 -1.42 -15.84
CA GLN A 252 19.17 -1.18 -16.49
C GLN A 252 19.44 0.30 -16.81
N SER A 253 18.48 1.17 -16.49
CA SER A 253 18.55 2.59 -16.82
C SER A 253 19.25 3.42 -15.72
N THR A 254 19.39 4.73 -15.93
CA THR A 254 19.84 5.63 -14.85
C THR A 254 18.69 5.97 -13.91
N LEU A 255 19.00 6.20 -12.63
CA LEU A 255 18.01 6.62 -11.62
C LEU A 255 17.23 7.86 -12.06
N GLU A 256 17.92 8.88 -12.59
CA GLU A 256 17.30 10.12 -13.08
C GLU A 256 16.27 9.86 -14.19
N SER A 257 16.61 9.00 -15.17
CA SER A 257 15.69 8.64 -16.24
C SER A 257 14.48 7.85 -15.72
N ALA A 258 14.69 6.99 -14.72
CA ALA A 258 13.65 6.18 -14.11
C ALA A 258 12.67 7.02 -13.29
N ILE A 259 13.18 7.96 -12.49
CA ILE A 259 12.37 8.98 -11.77
C ILE A 259 11.54 9.78 -12.77
N SER A 260 12.15 10.21 -13.87
CA SER A 260 11.44 10.99 -14.91
C SER A 260 10.30 10.19 -15.56
N ARG A 261 10.53 8.91 -15.88
CA ARG A 261 9.47 8.03 -16.41
C ARG A 261 8.34 7.82 -15.41
N LEU A 262 8.68 7.55 -14.14
CA LEU A 262 7.70 7.39 -13.07
C LEU A 262 6.85 8.67 -12.88
N ALA A 263 7.48 9.84 -12.78
CA ALA A 263 6.77 11.12 -12.63
C ALA A 263 5.86 11.44 -13.82
N ASN A 264 6.31 11.16 -15.05
CA ASN A 264 5.50 11.32 -16.26
C ASN A 264 4.30 10.36 -16.28
N ALA A 265 4.50 9.09 -15.92
CA ALA A 265 3.43 8.11 -15.82
C ALA A 265 2.38 8.52 -14.77
N LEU A 266 2.81 8.99 -13.59
CA LEU A 266 1.92 9.49 -12.55
C LEU A 266 1.16 10.74 -13.00
N THR A 267 1.84 11.71 -13.60
CA THR A 267 1.22 12.93 -14.13
C THR A 267 0.14 12.59 -15.16
N LYS A 268 0.42 11.62 -16.04
CA LYS A 268 -0.56 11.13 -17.02
C LYS A 268 -1.76 10.47 -16.32
N ALA A 269 -1.53 9.55 -15.38
CA ALA A 269 -2.60 8.89 -14.64
C ALA A 269 -3.48 9.88 -13.86
N LEU A 270 -2.87 10.91 -13.26
CA LEU A 270 -3.55 12.00 -12.56
C LEU A 270 -4.39 12.87 -13.50
N SER A 271 -3.98 13.01 -14.77
CA SER A 271 -4.78 13.70 -15.79
C SER A 271 -5.94 12.86 -16.34
N GLU A 272 -5.87 11.54 -16.19
CA GLU A 272 -6.89 10.58 -16.66
C GLU A 272 -7.87 10.13 -15.56
N THR A 273 -7.75 10.71 -14.36
CA THR A 273 -8.58 10.43 -13.17
C THR A 273 -8.89 11.72 -12.42
N GLU A 274 -9.90 11.73 -11.57
CA GLU A 274 -10.45 12.94 -10.96
C GLU A 274 -10.21 13.04 -9.44
N THR A 275 -10.34 11.93 -8.72
CA THR A 275 -10.49 11.94 -7.26
C THR A 275 -9.45 11.14 -6.51
N VAL A 276 -8.91 10.07 -7.11
CA VAL A 276 -7.95 9.18 -6.47
C VAL A 276 -6.56 9.82 -6.39
N THR A 277 -5.88 9.54 -5.28
CA THR A 277 -4.54 9.94 -4.92
C THR A 277 -3.64 8.71 -4.95
N PRO A 278 -2.75 8.57 -5.94
CA PRO A 278 -1.68 7.60 -5.87
C PRO A 278 -0.75 7.91 -4.69
N VAL A 279 -0.40 6.88 -3.93
CA VAL A 279 0.42 6.96 -2.72
C VAL A 279 1.68 6.12 -2.97
N LEU A 280 2.81 6.80 -3.08
CA LEU A 280 4.13 6.18 -3.25
C LEU A 280 4.60 5.59 -1.92
N GLU A 281 4.91 4.31 -1.88
CA GLU A 281 5.43 3.69 -0.66
C GLU A 281 6.95 3.84 -0.53
N THR A 282 7.45 4.04 0.70
CA THR A 282 8.87 3.87 1.01
C THR A 282 9.30 2.42 0.80
N MET A 283 10.50 2.20 0.26
CA MET A 283 10.99 0.87 -0.11
C MET A 283 12.22 0.48 0.70
N CYS A 284 12.47 -0.82 0.88
CA CYS A 284 13.68 -1.30 1.60
C CYS A 284 15.01 -1.09 0.83
N GLY A 285 14.97 -0.56 -0.40
CA GLY A 285 16.16 -0.37 -1.23
C GLY A 285 16.76 -1.67 -1.79
N HIS A 286 15.94 -2.71 -1.97
CA HIS A 286 16.39 -3.98 -2.55
C HIS A 286 16.67 -3.85 -4.05
N GLY A 287 17.83 -4.34 -4.49
CA GLY A 287 18.17 -4.35 -5.91
C GLY A 287 18.22 -2.94 -6.50
N THR A 288 17.29 -2.65 -7.41
CA THR A 288 17.19 -1.35 -8.10
C THR A 288 15.86 -0.63 -7.83
N THR A 289 15.16 -0.96 -6.74
CA THR A 289 13.91 -0.29 -6.37
C THR A 289 14.12 1.20 -6.11
N ILE A 290 13.17 2.03 -6.55
CA ILE A 290 13.10 3.46 -6.25
C ILE A 290 12.34 3.65 -4.93
N GLY A 291 12.77 4.60 -4.11
CA GLY A 291 12.09 4.97 -2.85
C GLY A 291 12.76 4.41 -1.60
N GLY A 292 14.02 3.97 -1.70
CA GLY A 292 14.83 3.66 -0.53
C GLY A 292 15.15 4.93 0.29
N PRO A 293 16.03 5.81 -0.23
CA PRO A 293 16.19 7.14 0.33
C PRO A 293 14.96 8.01 0.04
N LEU A 294 14.50 8.78 1.04
CA LEU A 294 13.34 9.68 0.92
C LEU A 294 13.52 10.74 -0.19
N SER A 295 14.76 11.11 -0.50
CA SER A 295 15.07 12.04 -1.59
C SER A 295 14.64 11.55 -2.98
N GLU A 296 14.56 10.23 -3.20
CA GLU A 296 14.07 9.68 -4.47
C GLU A 296 12.57 9.91 -4.65
N LEU A 297 11.76 9.74 -3.59
CA LEU A 297 10.33 10.04 -3.62
C LEU A 297 10.08 11.54 -3.76
N GLY A 298 10.86 12.35 -3.04
CA GLY A 298 10.85 13.81 -3.18
C GLY A 298 11.15 14.26 -4.61
N ALA A 299 12.15 13.64 -5.26
CA ALA A 299 12.49 13.92 -6.64
C ALA A 299 11.35 13.56 -7.61
N VAL A 300 10.65 12.44 -7.41
CA VAL A 300 9.46 12.08 -8.21
C VAL A 300 8.37 13.15 -8.05
N ILE A 301 8.03 13.52 -6.82
CA ILE A 301 6.96 14.50 -6.54
C ILE A 301 7.31 15.89 -7.09
N SER A 302 8.58 16.29 -7.02
CA SER A 302 9.05 17.59 -7.53
C SER A 302 8.85 17.75 -9.05
N GLN A 303 8.80 16.65 -9.80
CA GLN A 303 8.57 16.66 -11.25
C GLN A 303 7.08 16.61 -11.61
N ILE A 304 6.19 16.32 -10.64
CA ILE A 304 4.75 16.34 -10.86
C ILE A 304 4.25 17.79 -10.82
N PRO A 305 3.43 18.24 -11.78
CA PRO A 305 2.88 19.60 -11.77
C PRO A 305 2.13 19.94 -10.49
N GLU A 306 2.35 21.14 -9.95
CA GLU A 306 1.79 21.61 -8.66
C GLU A 306 0.27 21.45 -8.55
N LYS A 307 -0.47 21.62 -9.67
CA LYS A 307 -1.92 21.42 -9.72
C LYS A 307 -2.39 20.01 -9.29
N PHE A 308 -1.49 19.02 -9.31
CA PHE A 308 -1.77 17.66 -8.88
C PHE A 308 -1.23 17.32 -7.48
N HIS A 309 -0.53 18.23 -6.80
CA HIS A 309 0.10 17.95 -5.50
C HIS A 309 -0.91 17.58 -4.40
N SER A 310 -2.17 18.02 -4.51
CA SER A 310 -3.25 17.58 -3.61
C SER A 310 -3.69 16.13 -3.82
N ARG A 311 -3.38 15.54 -4.98
CA ARG A 311 -3.73 14.17 -5.39
C ARG A 311 -2.51 13.28 -5.60
N ILE A 312 -1.38 13.57 -4.96
CA ILE A 312 -0.26 12.63 -4.83
C ILE A 312 0.12 12.54 -3.35
N GLY A 313 0.62 11.39 -2.91
CA GLY A 313 1.10 11.24 -1.54
C GLY A 313 2.14 10.15 -1.37
N VAL A 314 2.51 9.93 -0.12
CA VAL A 314 3.50 8.94 0.33
C VAL A 314 2.93 8.12 1.48
N CYS A 315 3.22 6.82 1.45
CA CYS A 315 3.00 5.87 2.54
C CYS A 315 4.35 5.54 3.16
N ILE A 316 4.45 5.64 4.49
CA ILE A 316 5.62 5.18 5.22
C ILE A 316 5.38 3.73 5.61
N ASP A 317 6.15 2.81 5.06
CA ASP A 317 6.27 1.46 5.61
C ASP A 317 7.42 1.41 6.62
N THR A 318 7.12 0.97 7.85
CA THR A 318 8.08 0.92 8.96
C THR A 318 9.16 -0.14 8.76
N CYS A 319 8.82 -1.31 8.20
CA CYS A 319 9.79 -2.35 7.90
C CYS A 319 10.71 -1.92 6.76
N HIS A 320 10.18 -1.34 5.69
CA HIS A 320 10.94 -0.84 4.56
C HIS A 320 11.92 0.25 4.96
N SER A 321 11.44 1.27 5.67
CA SER A 321 12.28 2.38 6.13
C SER A 321 13.41 1.90 7.05
N PHE A 322 13.11 0.97 7.97
CA PHE A 322 14.12 0.33 8.83
C PHE A 322 15.11 -0.54 8.06
N ALA A 323 14.63 -1.36 7.14
CA ALA A 323 15.46 -2.23 6.30
C ALA A 323 16.34 -1.44 5.33
N TYR A 324 15.92 -0.24 4.91
CA TYR A 324 16.76 0.69 4.15
C TYR A 324 17.91 1.23 5.02
N GLY A 325 17.60 1.62 6.26
CA GLY A 325 18.60 2.06 7.25
C GLY A 325 18.15 3.18 8.19
N TYR A 326 16.89 3.63 8.13
CA TYR A 326 16.39 4.64 9.05
C TYR A 326 16.19 4.07 10.45
N ASP A 327 16.49 4.87 11.48
CA ASP A 327 16.20 4.52 12.86
C ASP A 327 14.81 5.05 13.23
N LEU A 328 13.87 4.14 13.45
CA LEU A 328 12.52 4.46 13.92
C LEU A 328 12.30 4.06 15.39
N VAL A 329 13.32 3.48 16.03
CA VAL A 329 13.24 2.88 17.37
C VAL A 329 13.51 3.93 18.43
N SER A 330 14.63 4.66 18.30
CA SER A 330 14.97 5.71 19.27
C SER A 330 14.12 6.96 19.03
N PRO A 331 13.73 7.71 20.08
CA PRO A 331 13.04 8.98 19.92
C PRO A 331 13.83 9.98 19.05
N GLU A 332 15.15 10.04 19.20
CA GLU A 332 16.03 10.92 18.41
C GLU A 332 16.06 10.49 16.94
N GLY A 333 16.21 9.19 16.68
CA GLY A 333 16.21 8.62 15.33
C GLY A 333 14.88 8.84 14.63
N PHE A 334 13.77 8.56 15.31
CA PHE A 334 12.42 8.78 14.78
C PHE A 334 12.18 10.25 14.43
N ASN A 335 12.56 11.17 15.32
CA ASN A 335 12.47 12.61 15.04
C ASN A 335 13.35 13.02 13.85
N SER A 336 14.57 12.49 13.74
CA SER A 336 15.45 12.74 12.60
C SER A 336 14.86 12.23 11.29
N PHE A 337 14.26 11.02 11.29
CA PHE A 337 13.57 10.47 10.13
C PHE A 337 12.39 11.36 9.71
N MET A 338 11.58 11.79 10.68
CA MET A 338 10.44 12.66 10.39
C MET A 338 10.84 14.05 9.90
N GLN A 339 11.95 14.60 10.39
CA GLN A 339 12.52 15.84 9.86
C GLN A 339 13.01 15.65 8.42
N GLU A 340 13.73 14.56 8.13
CA GLU A 340 14.18 14.26 6.78
C GLU A 340 12.99 14.06 5.82
N PHE A 341 11.93 13.42 6.29
CA PHE A 341 10.69 13.27 5.52
C PHE A 341 10.11 14.64 5.15
N ASP A 342 10.00 15.56 6.11
CA ASP A 342 9.49 16.91 5.83
C ASP A 342 10.42 17.70 4.88
N ASP A 343 11.73 17.60 5.08
CA ASP A 343 12.72 18.31 4.27
C ASP A 343 12.78 17.80 2.82
N LYS A 344 12.67 16.48 2.61
CA LYS A 344 12.83 15.86 1.28
C LYS A 344 11.53 15.73 0.52
N ILE A 345 10.42 15.51 1.23
CA ILE A 345 9.12 15.22 0.64
C ILE A 345 8.12 16.31 1.05
N GLY A 346 8.01 16.56 2.35
CA GLY A 346 7.03 17.45 2.96
C GLY A 346 5.87 16.67 3.59
N LEU A 347 5.56 16.95 4.85
CA LEU A 347 4.49 16.29 5.62
C LEU A 347 3.12 16.42 4.95
N LYS A 348 2.89 17.46 4.15
CA LYS A 348 1.66 17.65 3.36
C LYS A 348 1.40 16.52 2.36
N PHE A 349 2.38 15.69 2.02
CA PHE A 349 2.21 14.53 1.14
C PHE A 349 2.04 13.21 1.89
N LEU A 350 2.19 13.19 3.22
CA LEU A 350 1.94 11.97 3.99
C LEU A 350 0.45 11.60 3.91
N ARG A 351 0.15 10.34 3.56
CA ARG A 351 -1.23 9.87 3.38
C ARG A 351 -1.56 8.58 4.11
N ALA A 352 -0.56 7.78 4.47
CA ALA A 352 -0.77 6.47 5.06
C ALA A 352 0.49 5.94 5.75
N LEU A 353 0.30 4.89 6.54
CA LEU A 353 1.39 4.07 7.06
C LEU A 353 1.10 2.59 6.83
N HIS A 354 2.14 1.83 6.55
CA HIS A 354 2.17 0.39 6.76
C HIS A 354 2.95 0.07 8.03
N LEU A 355 2.33 -0.69 8.93
CA LEU A 355 2.86 -1.02 10.24
C LEU A 355 3.38 -2.45 10.21
N ASN A 356 4.67 -2.59 9.94
CA ASN A 356 5.35 -3.86 9.78
C ASN A 356 6.62 -3.87 10.63
N ASP A 357 6.76 -4.87 11.51
CA ASP A 357 8.04 -5.12 12.16
C ASP A 357 8.95 -5.85 11.15
N SER A 358 10.25 -5.94 11.42
CA SER A 358 11.22 -6.52 10.49
C SER A 358 11.81 -7.82 11.03
N LYS A 359 11.73 -8.91 10.26
CA LYS A 359 12.48 -10.14 10.51
C LYS A 359 13.97 -9.99 10.27
N ALA A 360 14.39 -8.96 9.55
CA ALA A 360 15.78 -8.73 9.18
C ALA A 360 16.38 -7.52 9.93
N PRO A 361 17.70 -7.49 10.17
CA PRO A 361 18.33 -6.37 10.86
C PRO A 361 18.24 -5.06 10.04
N GLN A 362 18.44 -3.94 10.73
CA GLN A 362 18.46 -2.60 10.14
C GLN A 362 19.46 -2.52 8.98
N GLY A 363 19.10 -1.82 7.90
CA GLY A 363 19.99 -1.65 6.75
C GLY A 363 20.24 -2.94 5.95
N SER A 364 19.51 -4.03 6.22
CA SER A 364 19.67 -5.30 5.50
C SER A 364 19.18 -5.28 4.05
N LYS A 365 18.37 -4.29 3.68
CA LYS A 365 17.70 -4.16 2.37
C LYS A 365 16.88 -5.41 2.01
N ARG A 366 16.20 -5.96 3.03
CA ARG A 366 15.33 -7.13 2.93
C ARG A 366 13.93 -6.72 3.41
N ASP A 367 12.98 -6.83 2.51
CA ASP A 367 11.56 -6.76 2.80
C ASP A 367 11.14 -8.13 3.36
N LEU A 368 11.10 -8.24 4.70
CA LEU A 368 10.69 -9.43 5.43
C LEU A 368 9.93 -9.03 6.69
N HIS A 369 8.61 -9.00 6.61
CA HIS A 369 7.77 -8.54 7.72
C HIS A 369 7.74 -9.55 8.89
N ALA A 370 7.77 -9.01 10.10
CA ALA A 370 7.54 -9.68 11.39
C ALA A 370 6.25 -9.15 12.04
N ASN A 371 5.75 -9.90 13.02
CA ASN A 371 4.65 -9.45 13.86
C ASN A 371 5.12 -8.35 14.82
N ILE A 372 4.21 -7.45 15.20
CA ILE A 372 4.49 -6.24 16.00
C ILE A 372 5.23 -6.60 17.30
N GLY A 373 6.42 -6.04 17.50
CA GLY A 373 7.25 -6.20 18.69
C GLY A 373 8.14 -7.45 18.69
N THR A 374 7.98 -8.34 17.71
CA THR A 374 8.72 -9.61 17.62
C THR A 374 9.96 -9.52 16.73
N GLY A 375 10.04 -8.51 15.87
CA GLY A 375 11.16 -8.34 14.94
C GLY A 375 12.28 -7.48 15.51
N PHE A 376 13.22 -7.14 14.63
CA PHE A 376 14.37 -6.28 14.92
C PHE A 376 13.99 -4.80 15.13
N LEU A 377 12.81 -4.39 14.64
CA LEU A 377 12.32 -3.04 14.86
C LEU A 377 11.77 -2.89 16.29
N GLY A 378 11.07 -3.91 16.77
CA GLY A 378 10.64 -4.02 18.17
C GLY A 378 9.50 -3.08 18.55
N LEU A 379 9.00 -3.22 19.78
CA LEU A 379 7.75 -2.58 20.22
C LEU A 379 7.86 -1.05 20.28
N ARG A 380 9.05 -0.54 20.61
CA ARG A 380 9.29 0.89 20.83
C ARG A 380 9.07 1.76 19.60
N ALA A 381 9.39 1.25 18.41
CA ALA A 381 9.09 1.98 17.17
C ALA A 381 7.59 2.19 16.97
N PHE A 382 6.78 1.18 17.30
CA PHE A 382 5.33 1.28 17.21
C PHE A 382 4.74 2.18 18.29
N HIS A 383 5.36 2.24 19.46
CA HIS A 383 5.00 3.24 20.47
C HIS A 383 5.20 4.67 19.93
N ASN A 384 6.35 4.95 19.30
CA ASN A 384 6.61 6.26 18.68
C ASN A 384 5.53 6.58 17.63
N VAL A 385 5.22 5.63 16.74
CA VAL A 385 4.20 5.80 15.70
C VAL A 385 2.81 6.04 16.29
N MET A 386 2.39 5.24 17.28
CA MET A 386 1.05 5.31 17.86
C MET A 386 0.82 6.55 18.74
N ASN A 387 1.88 7.29 19.06
CA ASN A 387 1.84 8.53 19.84
C ASN A 387 2.28 9.77 19.03
N GLU A 388 2.42 9.65 17.71
CA GLU A 388 2.79 10.75 16.82
C GLU A 388 1.53 11.51 16.34
N GLU A 389 1.39 12.77 16.75
CA GLU A 389 0.26 13.62 16.42
C GLU A 389 0.09 13.82 14.91
N ARG A 390 1.21 13.91 14.16
CA ARG A 390 1.19 14.10 12.70
C ARG A 390 0.55 12.93 11.94
N PHE A 391 0.38 11.77 12.59
CA PHE A 391 -0.22 10.58 11.96
C PHE A 391 -1.71 10.41 12.25
N GLN A 392 -2.29 11.27 13.09
CA GLN A 392 -3.72 11.22 13.39
C GLN A 392 -4.55 11.42 12.12
N GLY A 393 -5.62 10.63 12.00
CA GLY A 393 -6.52 10.65 10.84
C GLY A 393 -5.98 9.92 9.59
N LEU A 394 -4.79 9.33 9.64
CA LEU A 394 -4.23 8.53 8.54
C LEU A 394 -4.59 7.04 8.69
N PRO A 395 -4.85 6.31 7.58
CA PRO A 395 -4.93 4.86 7.61
C PRO A 395 -3.56 4.23 7.94
N MET A 396 -3.57 3.29 8.87
CA MET A 396 -2.41 2.52 9.31
C MET A 396 -2.69 1.03 9.10
N ILE A 397 -1.92 0.39 8.23
CA ILE A 397 -2.25 -0.94 7.70
C ILE A 397 -1.18 -1.94 8.14
N LEU A 398 -1.58 -2.98 8.85
CA LEU A 398 -0.76 -4.17 9.10
C LEU A 398 -0.64 -5.03 7.84
N GLU A 399 0.58 -5.42 7.48
CA GLU A 399 0.88 -6.45 6.47
C GLU A 399 1.76 -7.55 7.07
N THR A 400 1.63 -7.72 8.38
CA THR A 400 2.35 -8.70 9.18
C THR A 400 1.91 -10.12 8.80
N PRO A 401 2.81 -11.11 8.92
CA PRO A 401 2.50 -12.49 8.57
C PRO A 401 1.43 -13.08 9.51
N ILE A 402 0.47 -13.81 8.93
CA ILE A 402 -0.61 -14.50 9.66
C ILE A 402 -0.64 -16.02 9.41
N ASP A 403 0.29 -16.53 8.60
CA ASP A 403 0.36 -17.95 8.29
C ASP A 403 0.86 -18.75 9.50
N ARG A 404 0.13 -19.80 9.87
CA ARG A 404 0.57 -20.82 10.84
C ARG A 404 0.66 -22.19 10.19
N PRO A 405 1.45 -23.13 10.75
CA PRO A 405 1.46 -24.51 10.29
C PRO A 405 0.03 -25.09 10.26
N GLY A 406 -0.35 -25.69 9.14
CA GLY A 406 -1.62 -26.39 9.03
C GLY A 406 -1.64 -27.65 9.91
N PRO A 407 -2.83 -28.22 10.18
CA PRO A 407 -2.94 -29.48 10.90
C PRO A 407 -2.08 -30.55 10.24
N ASP A 408 -1.40 -31.35 11.08
CA ASP A 408 -0.67 -32.51 10.60
C ASP A 408 -1.66 -33.49 9.97
N ILE A 409 -1.48 -33.78 8.69
CA ILE A 409 -2.39 -34.64 7.92
C ILE A 409 -1.84 -36.09 7.88
N GLY A 410 -0.68 -36.36 8.50
CA GLY A 410 0.00 -37.64 8.42
C GLY A 410 0.58 -37.93 7.03
N GLY A 411 1.82 -38.43 6.99
CA GLY A 411 2.55 -38.75 5.75
C GLY A 411 3.69 -37.77 5.42
N SER A 412 4.45 -38.05 4.36
CA SER A 412 5.65 -37.26 3.96
C SER A 412 5.35 -35.87 3.38
N ASN A 413 4.08 -35.47 3.30
CA ASN A 413 3.67 -34.17 2.76
C ASN A 413 3.62 -33.12 3.86
N LYS A 414 4.39 -32.04 3.70
CA LYS A 414 4.33 -30.86 4.58
C LYS A 414 2.89 -30.30 4.63
N SER A 415 2.41 -30.00 5.84
CA SER A 415 1.11 -29.35 6.01
C SER A 415 1.10 -28.00 5.30
N LYS A 416 0.00 -27.69 4.61
CA LYS A 416 -0.16 -26.37 3.98
C LYS A 416 -0.36 -25.33 5.08
N PRO A 417 0.32 -24.17 5.02
CA PRO A 417 0.05 -23.08 5.93
C PRO A 417 -1.43 -22.66 5.87
N ILE A 418 -1.98 -22.29 7.01
CA ILE A 418 -3.33 -21.74 7.13
C ILE A 418 -3.24 -20.34 7.72
N GLU A 419 -4.06 -19.44 7.23
CA GLU A 419 -4.16 -18.07 7.75
C GLU A 419 -4.84 -18.06 9.12
N ASP A 420 -4.22 -17.40 10.09
CA ASP A 420 -4.79 -17.11 11.41
C ASP A 420 -5.06 -15.61 11.56
N LYS A 421 -6.27 -15.19 11.18
CA LYS A 421 -6.72 -13.80 11.26
C LYS A 421 -6.75 -13.24 12.68
N SER A 422 -6.70 -14.08 13.71
CA SER A 422 -6.66 -13.63 15.10
C SER A 422 -5.35 -12.92 15.44
N VAL A 423 -4.28 -13.13 14.66
CA VAL A 423 -3.01 -12.40 14.76
C VAL A 423 -3.25 -10.91 14.58
N TRP A 424 -3.87 -10.49 13.48
CA TRP A 424 -4.17 -9.08 13.24
C TRP A 424 -5.13 -8.49 14.26
N ALA A 425 -6.13 -9.26 14.72
CA ALA A 425 -7.02 -8.78 15.79
C ALA A 425 -6.26 -8.47 17.08
N ARG A 426 -5.26 -9.30 17.46
CA ARG A 426 -4.39 -9.04 18.60
C ARG A 426 -3.45 -7.87 18.37
N GLU A 427 -2.83 -7.77 17.19
CA GLU A 427 -1.91 -6.67 16.87
C GLU A 427 -2.60 -5.31 16.81
N ILE A 428 -3.84 -5.25 16.29
CA ILE A 428 -4.65 -4.03 16.36
C ILE A 428 -4.84 -3.61 17.81
N LYS A 429 -5.20 -4.54 18.71
CA LYS A 429 -5.39 -4.22 20.14
C LYS A 429 -4.11 -3.85 20.85
N LEU A 430 -3.01 -4.51 20.50
CA LEU A 430 -1.68 -4.18 20.98
C LEU A 430 -1.34 -2.73 20.61
N LEU A 431 -1.46 -2.35 19.34
CA LEU A 431 -1.18 -0.99 18.88
C LEU A 431 -2.09 0.05 19.55
N GLU A 432 -3.39 -0.24 19.67
CA GLU A 432 -4.34 0.62 20.39
C GLU A 432 -3.93 0.82 21.87
N SER A 433 -3.40 -0.21 22.54
CA SER A 433 -2.94 -0.10 23.93
C SER A 433 -1.69 0.75 24.12
N LEU A 434 -0.89 0.97 23.07
CA LEU A 434 0.32 1.80 23.16
C LEU A 434 -0.01 3.31 23.23
N ILE A 435 -1.22 3.71 22.87
CA ILE A 435 -1.64 5.11 22.85
C ILE A 435 -1.67 5.64 24.29
N GLY A 436 -0.83 6.64 24.58
CA GLY A 436 -0.70 7.25 25.90
C GLY A 436 0.01 6.39 26.96
N MET A 437 0.48 5.20 26.60
CA MET A 437 1.25 4.35 27.51
C MET A 437 2.62 4.97 27.77
N ASP A 438 3.10 4.97 29.01
CA ASP A 438 4.46 5.41 29.34
C ASP A 438 5.46 4.32 28.92
N PRO A 439 6.41 4.61 27.99
CA PRO A 439 7.40 3.63 27.52
C PRO A 439 8.41 3.24 28.61
N GLU A 440 8.48 3.96 29.72
CA GLU A 440 9.33 3.63 30.87
C GLU A 440 8.59 2.83 31.96
N SER A 441 7.27 2.65 31.82
CA SER A 441 6.46 1.89 32.77
C SER A 441 6.85 0.42 32.84
N SER A 442 6.58 -0.22 33.98
CA SER A 442 6.78 -1.66 34.13
C SER A 442 5.91 -2.49 33.18
N GLU A 443 4.72 -1.98 32.85
CA GLU A 443 3.79 -2.63 31.92
C GLU A 443 4.37 -2.67 30.51
N PHE A 444 4.79 -1.51 29.97
CA PHE A 444 5.41 -1.44 28.65
C PHE A 444 6.66 -2.31 28.56
N ARG A 445 7.57 -2.20 29.54
CA ARG A 445 8.82 -2.98 29.57
C ARG A 445 8.58 -4.49 29.63
N SER A 446 7.55 -4.93 30.36
CA SER A 446 7.19 -6.35 30.43
C SER A 446 6.65 -6.85 29.09
N LEU A 447 5.79 -6.06 28.44
CA LEU A 447 5.24 -6.37 27.12
C LEU A 447 6.32 -6.40 26.03
N GLU A 448 7.22 -5.41 26.04
CA GLU A 448 8.38 -5.35 25.14
C GLU A 448 9.28 -6.57 25.31
N ALA A 449 9.62 -6.93 26.55
CA ALA A 449 10.43 -8.11 26.84
C ALA A 449 9.76 -9.40 26.37
N GLN A 450 8.46 -9.56 26.62
CA GLN A 450 7.70 -10.73 26.18
C GLN A 450 7.72 -10.89 24.65
N LEU A 451 7.34 -9.84 23.91
CA LEU A 451 7.29 -9.89 22.44
C LEU A 451 8.68 -10.07 21.83
N SER A 452 9.69 -9.41 22.40
CA SER A 452 11.08 -9.62 22.01
C SER A 452 11.49 -11.08 22.21
N ASP A 453 11.10 -11.71 23.31
CA ASP A 453 11.41 -13.11 23.60
C ASP A 453 10.71 -14.07 22.64
N GLU A 454 9.44 -13.83 22.31
CA GLU A 454 8.66 -14.59 21.32
C GLU A 454 9.34 -14.60 19.94
N GLY A 455 9.88 -13.46 19.52
CA GLY A 455 10.56 -13.32 18.23
C GLY A 455 12.04 -13.74 18.20
N ARG A 456 12.64 -14.05 19.35
CA ARG A 456 14.11 -14.25 19.48
C ARG A 456 14.67 -15.28 18.51
N ALA A 457 14.02 -16.44 18.39
CA ALA A 457 14.49 -17.53 17.54
C ALA A 457 14.46 -17.15 16.05
N GLU A 458 13.41 -16.47 15.60
CA GLU A 458 13.29 -16.03 14.21
C GLU A 458 14.32 -14.92 13.91
N ARG A 459 14.53 -13.97 14.83
CA ARG A 459 15.58 -12.96 14.69
C ARG A 459 16.98 -13.56 14.59
N GLN A 460 17.32 -14.51 15.47
CA GLN A 460 18.61 -15.20 15.42
C GLN A 460 18.84 -15.88 14.07
N LYS A 461 17.83 -16.61 13.57
CA LYS A 461 17.89 -17.27 12.26
C LYS A 461 18.13 -16.29 11.11
N HIS A 462 17.44 -15.14 11.10
CA HIS A 462 17.64 -14.14 10.04
C HIS A 462 18.94 -13.36 10.18
N GLN A 463 19.43 -13.15 11.41
CA GLN A 463 20.76 -12.60 11.67
C GLN A 463 21.85 -13.48 11.05
N GLU A 464 21.83 -14.78 11.35
CA GLU A 464 22.80 -15.74 10.81
C GLU A 464 22.76 -15.80 9.28
N GLN A 465 21.56 -15.75 8.67
CA GLN A 465 21.42 -15.67 7.22
C GLN A 465 22.01 -14.39 6.64
N TYR A 466 21.81 -13.26 7.32
CA TYR A 466 22.31 -11.96 6.90
C TYR A 466 23.84 -11.90 6.98
N GLU A 467 24.42 -12.35 8.09
CA GLU A 467 25.88 -12.44 8.27
C GLU A 467 26.54 -13.32 7.22
N ARG A 468 25.95 -14.49 6.93
CA ARG A 468 26.43 -15.39 5.88
C ARG A 468 26.41 -14.72 4.50
N LYS A 469 25.40 -13.90 4.22
CA LYS A 469 25.31 -13.13 2.98
C LYS A 469 26.42 -12.08 2.91
N LEU A 470 26.63 -11.31 3.98
CA LEU A 470 27.70 -10.31 4.07
C LEU A 470 29.08 -10.93 3.86
N GLU A 471 29.36 -12.07 4.50
CA GLU A 471 30.62 -12.80 4.28
C GLU A 471 30.79 -13.24 2.83
N THR A 472 29.71 -13.72 2.21
CA THR A 472 29.74 -14.17 0.81
C THR A 472 30.03 -13.00 -0.12
N GLU A 473 29.43 -11.83 0.12
CA GLU A 473 29.67 -10.61 -0.63
C GLU A 473 31.09 -10.07 -0.42
N ALA A 474 31.58 -10.07 0.82
CA ALA A 474 32.97 -9.70 1.12
C ALA A 474 33.98 -10.61 0.41
N LYS A 475 33.77 -11.93 0.44
CA LYS A 475 34.60 -12.92 -0.28
C LYS A 475 34.56 -12.69 -1.79
N LYS A 476 33.39 -12.37 -2.37
CA LYS A 476 33.26 -12.03 -3.80
C LYS A 476 34.03 -10.74 -4.14
N LYS A 477 33.90 -9.70 -3.32
CA LYS A 477 34.62 -8.42 -3.49
C LYS A 477 36.13 -8.62 -3.41
N GLN A 478 36.63 -9.35 -2.43
CA GLN A 478 38.06 -9.69 -2.31
C GLN A 478 38.57 -10.47 -3.54
N LYS A 479 37.81 -11.47 -4.03
CA LYS A 479 38.18 -12.20 -5.25
C LYS A 479 38.19 -11.31 -6.49
N SER A 480 37.27 -10.35 -6.62
CA SER A 480 37.26 -9.40 -7.75
C SER A 480 38.47 -8.47 -7.73
N LEU A 481 38.84 -7.97 -6.55
CA LEU A 481 40.03 -7.13 -6.34
C LEU A 481 41.32 -7.92 -6.62
N ALA A 482 41.39 -9.18 -6.16
CA ALA A 482 42.55 -10.05 -6.39
C ALA A 482 42.73 -10.48 -7.86
N LYS A 483 41.65 -10.52 -8.65
CA LYS A 483 41.70 -10.86 -10.08
C LYS A 483 42.03 -9.68 -11.00
N GLY A 484 42.31 -8.49 -10.45
CA GLY A 484 42.61 -7.30 -11.26
C GLY A 484 41.47 -6.89 -12.19
N GLN A 485 40.24 -7.36 -11.95
CA GLN A 485 39.07 -6.89 -12.68
C GLN A 485 38.76 -5.48 -12.18
N LYS A 486 39.14 -4.48 -12.99
CA LYS A 486 38.64 -3.11 -12.83
C LYS A 486 37.12 -3.19 -12.71
N ASN A 487 36.58 -2.61 -11.65
CA ASN A 487 35.13 -2.44 -11.52
C ASN A 487 34.60 -1.67 -12.73
N LEU A 488 33.36 -1.92 -13.12
CA LEU A 488 32.70 -1.19 -14.23
C LEU A 488 32.79 0.34 -14.08
N ASP A 489 32.85 0.85 -12.84
CA ASP A 489 33.05 2.26 -12.53
C ASP A 489 34.42 2.83 -12.98
N ASP A 490 35.47 2.00 -13.04
CA ASP A 490 36.80 2.41 -13.51
C ASP A 490 36.91 2.45 -15.05
N MET A 491 36.05 1.73 -15.77
CA MET A 491 36.01 1.82 -17.24
C MET A 491 35.32 3.09 -17.72
N PHE A 492 34.40 3.67 -16.96
CA PHE A 492 33.68 4.90 -17.33
C PHE A 492 34.43 6.21 -16.97
N LYS A 493 35.40 6.17 -16.06
CA LYS A 493 36.22 7.35 -15.71
C LYS A 493 37.39 7.64 -16.68
N GLY A 494 37.61 6.78 -17.67
CA GLY A 494 38.76 6.85 -18.60
C GLY A 494 38.56 7.64 -19.90
N ARG A 495 37.42 8.31 -20.12
CA ARG A 495 37.18 9.14 -21.32
C ARG A 495 37.04 10.62 -20.97
N LYS A 496 38.15 11.25 -20.56
CA LYS A 496 38.35 12.69 -20.81
C LYS A 496 39.39 12.82 -21.92
N GLY A 497 38.91 13.10 -23.13
CA GLY A 497 39.77 13.44 -24.26
C GLY A 497 40.44 14.79 -24.03
N GLY A 498 41.77 14.79 -23.93
CA GLY A 498 42.57 16.01 -24.07
C GLY A 498 42.70 16.41 -25.54
N PRO A 499 42.88 17.71 -25.85
CA PRO A 499 42.86 18.20 -27.23
C PRO A 499 44.11 17.72 -27.99
N LYS A 500 43.91 17.22 -29.22
CA LYS A 500 44.99 16.91 -30.16
C LYS A 500 45.65 18.20 -30.62
N LYS A 501 46.96 18.34 -30.39
CA LYS A 501 47.80 19.36 -31.03
C LYS A 501 47.74 19.21 -32.57
N PRO A 502 47.74 20.30 -33.35
CA PRO A 502 47.82 20.20 -34.80
C PRO A 502 49.22 19.73 -35.22
N LYS A 503 49.27 18.85 -36.21
CA LYS A 503 50.50 18.51 -36.94
C LYS A 503 50.83 19.66 -37.88
N THR A 504 52.03 20.21 -37.75
CA THR A 504 52.64 21.10 -38.74
C THR A 504 52.92 20.30 -40.03
N THR A 505 52.33 20.74 -41.13
CA THR A 505 52.67 20.32 -42.48
C THR A 505 53.73 21.28 -43.02
N ASP A 506 54.95 20.78 -43.21
CA ASP A 506 55.94 21.41 -44.08
C ASP A 506 55.48 21.25 -45.52
N LEU A 507 55.33 22.37 -46.24
CA LEU A 507 55.53 22.50 -47.69
C LEU A 507 55.56 23.99 -48.08
N ASN A 508 56.79 24.48 -48.21
CA ASN A 508 57.33 25.42 -49.21
C ASN A 508 56.51 26.63 -49.69
N THR A 509 57.03 27.83 -49.47
CA THR A 509 57.12 28.88 -50.52
C THR A 509 58.28 29.84 -50.20
N SER A 510 58.93 30.24 -51.28
CA SER A 510 60.10 31.10 -51.47
C SER A 510 59.92 32.54 -50.99
N GLU A 511 60.98 33.16 -50.46
CA GLU A 511 61.61 34.35 -51.08
C GLU A 511 62.87 34.85 -50.33
N SER A 512 63.93 35.04 -51.13
CA SER A 512 65.01 36.04 -51.06
C SER A 512 65.74 36.34 -49.74
N ARG A 513 67.04 36.00 -49.71
CA ARG A 513 68.07 36.88 -49.15
C ARG A 513 68.56 37.81 -50.26
N PRO A 514 68.91 39.08 -49.97
CA PRO A 514 70.02 39.71 -50.67
C PRO A 514 71.33 39.32 -49.96
N VAL A 515 72.36 38.97 -50.71
CA VAL A 515 73.77 39.41 -50.62
C VAL A 515 74.56 38.51 -51.58
N GLU A 516 75.03 39.16 -52.66
CA GLU A 516 76.07 38.83 -53.65
C GLU A 516 76.00 37.51 -54.45
#